data_AF-A0A936D645-F1
#
_entry.id   AF-A0A936D645-F1
#
_cell.length_a   1.000
_cell.length_b   1.000
_cell.length_c   1.000
_cell.angle_alpha   90.00
_cell.angle_beta   90.00
_cell.angle_gamma   90.00
#
_symmetry.space_group_name_H-M   'P 1'
#
loop_
_entity.id
_entity.type
_entity.pdbx_description
1 polymer ?
#
loop_
_entity_poly.entity_id
_entity_poly.type
_entity_poly.pdbx_seq_one_letter_code
_entity_poly.pdbx_strand_id
1 'polypeptide(L)'
;MAKKGYSKQVSDRAKASRGLAQTLETNASALAEAIEKALARGASKPKKLGDLTGLFVAMGALVTAVSEELEAADQAHEREMADDAAPRDEREAAIAAVREVLVDLRSALVAAYPASALQAVGLSGAAPYDGQALLSYGKKVLEGLEGAKLGAPKREGLHVDTKVFAKDLRKQLRALDPALAAVAREQREGEATLATKTKALAENDRTFQRTAAAVEALARFGGRDDIADKVRPSSRRPGLPAEEEGEGEPKPPPEG
;
A
#
# COMPACT_ATOMS: atom_id res chain seq x y z
N MET A 1 0.79 -22.75 -8.36
CA MET A 1 0.09 -22.38 -7.11
C MET A 1 0.95 -21.34 -6.40
N ALA A 2 0.58 -20.06 -6.47
CA ALA A 2 1.28 -19.02 -5.72
C ALA A 2 1.10 -19.31 -4.22
N LYS A 3 2.18 -19.31 -3.43
CA LYS A 3 2.09 -19.40 -1.98
C LYS A 3 1.14 -18.29 -1.50
N LYS A 4 0.10 -18.65 -0.75
CA LYS A 4 -0.62 -17.69 0.12
C LYS A 4 0.40 -17.17 1.13
N GLY A 5 1.14 -16.14 0.74
CA GLY A 5 2.15 -15.49 1.58
C GLY A 5 1.62 -14.14 1.99
N TYR A 6 1.26 -14.01 3.25
CA TYR A 6 1.05 -12.70 3.85
C TYR A 6 2.39 -11.99 4.02
N SER A 7 2.37 -10.66 4.13
CA SER A 7 3.54 -9.95 4.61
C SER A 7 3.97 -10.51 5.97
N LYS A 8 5.29 -10.57 6.23
CA LYS A 8 5.83 -11.16 7.47
C LYS A 8 5.16 -10.54 8.71
N GLN A 9 4.98 -9.22 8.70
CA GLN A 9 4.32 -8.47 9.75
C GLN A 9 2.91 -8.98 10.05
N VAL A 10 2.11 -9.26 9.01
CA VAL A 10 0.74 -9.78 9.12
C VAL A 10 0.75 -11.25 9.55
N SER A 11 1.68 -12.05 9.02
CA SER A 11 1.81 -13.45 9.42
C SER A 11 2.08 -13.60 10.92
N ASP A 12 2.97 -12.79 11.48
CA ASP A 12 3.33 -12.84 12.90
C ASP A 12 2.13 -12.44 13.78
N ARG A 13 1.42 -11.37 13.42
CA ARG A 13 0.20 -10.93 14.13
C ARG A 13 -0.93 -11.95 14.05
N ALA A 14 -1.12 -12.56 12.88
CA ALA A 14 -2.16 -13.56 12.73
C ALA A 14 -1.86 -14.83 13.55
N LYS A 15 -0.58 -15.21 13.69
CA LYS A 15 -0.18 -16.29 14.61
C LYS A 15 -0.48 -15.92 16.06
N ALA A 16 -0.12 -14.71 16.49
CA ALA A 16 -0.41 -14.21 17.84
C ALA A 16 -1.93 -14.18 18.14
N SER A 17 -2.73 -13.61 17.23
CA SER A 17 -4.20 -13.55 17.34
C SER A 17 -4.80 -14.95 17.44
N ARG A 18 -4.37 -15.90 16.60
CA ARG A 18 -4.80 -17.31 16.68
C ARG A 18 -4.39 -17.96 18.01
N GLY A 19 -3.17 -17.72 18.49
CA GLY A 19 -2.67 -18.25 19.76
C GLY A 19 -3.47 -17.75 20.96
N LEU A 20 -3.85 -16.47 20.97
CA LEU A 20 -4.71 -15.88 22.00
C LEU A 20 -6.12 -16.49 21.93
N ALA A 21 -6.74 -16.52 20.75
CA ALA A 21 -8.08 -17.09 20.56
C ALA A 21 -8.14 -18.56 21.00
N GLN A 22 -7.17 -19.38 20.59
CA GLN A 22 -7.09 -20.79 21.01
C GLN A 22 -6.90 -20.94 22.52
N THR A 23 -6.10 -20.06 23.13
CA THR A 23 -5.90 -20.07 24.59
C THR A 23 -7.19 -19.75 25.32
N LEU A 24 -7.97 -18.77 24.84
CA LEU A 24 -9.27 -18.41 25.39
C LEU A 24 -10.29 -19.54 25.24
N GLU A 25 -10.41 -20.13 24.05
CA GLU A 25 -11.32 -21.25 23.79
C GLU A 25 -11.00 -22.46 24.68
N THR A 26 -9.71 -22.82 24.78
CA THR A 26 -9.26 -23.98 25.57
C THR A 26 -9.50 -23.79 27.08
N ASN A 27 -9.37 -22.56 27.58
CA ASN A 27 -9.39 -22.28 29.02
C ASN A 27 -10.65 -21.55 29.51
N ALA A 28 -11.64 -21.29 28.64
CA ALA A 28 -12.80 -20.46 28.96
C ALA A 28 -13.53 -20.92 30.23
N SER A 29 -13.83 -22.22 30.33
CA SER A 29 -14.51 -22.79 31.50
C SER A 29 -13.65 -22.68 32.77
N ALA A 30 -12.37 -23.02 32.67
CA ALA A 30 -11.46 -22.99 33.80
C ALA A 30 -11.19 -21.55 34.30
N LEU A 31 -11.18 -20.56 33.41
CA LEU A 31 -11.12 -19.14 33.78
C LEU A 31 -12.40 -18.68 34.47
N ALA A 32 -13.56 -19.04 33.90
CA ALA A 32 -14.87 -18.73 34.49
C ALA A 32 -14.99 -19.28 35.92
N GLU A 33 -14.71 -20.57 36.11
CA GLU A 33 -14.76 -21.23 37.42
C GLU A 33 -13.80 -20.58 38.43
N ALA A 34 -12.59 -20.21 37.99
CA ALA A 34 -11.60 -19.56 38.84
C ALA A 34 -12.07 -18.19 39.34
N ILE A 35 -12.67 -17.39 38.46
CA ILE A 35 -13.23 -16.06 38.79
C ILE A 35 -14.42 -16.19 39.72
N GLU A 36 -15.35 -17.11 39.45
CA GLU A 36 -16.50 -17.37 40.32
C GLU A 36 -16.05 -17.79 41.72
N LYS A 37 -15.06 -18.69 41.81
CA LYS A 37 -14.48 -19.14 43.08
C LYS A 37 -13.80 -18.00 43.84
N ALA A 38 -13.09 -17.11 43.14
CA ALA A 38 -12.46 -15.94 43.75
C ALA A 38 -13.51 -14.99 44.35
N LEU A 39 -14.58 -14.69 43.61
CA LEU A 39 -15.67 -13.81 44.06
C LEU A 39 -16.50 -14.41 45.19
N ALA A 40 -16.71 -15.73 45.17
CA ALA A 40 -17.46 -16.42 46.23
C ALA A 40 -16.82 -16.27 47.62
N ARG A 41 -15.49 -16.09 47.71
CA ARG A 41 -14.79 -15.89 48.99
C ARG A 41 -15.21 -14.62 49.73
N GLY A 42 -15.60 -13.58 49.00
CA GLY A 42 -16.00 -12.29 49.57
C GLY A 42 -17.52 -12.11 49.73
N ALA A 43 -18.32 -13.05 49.24
CA ALA A 43 -19.76 -12.90 49.16
C ALA A 43 -20.47 -13.62 50.32
N SER A 44 -21.25 -12.88 51.11
CA SER A 44 -22.17 -13.46 52.12
C SER A 44 -23.31 -14.25 51.48
N LYS A 45 -23.66 -13.93 50.22
CA LYS A 45 -24.56 -14.68 49.34
C LYS A 45 -24.07 -14.56 47.88
N PRO A 46 -23.35 -15.55 47.33
CA PRO A 46 -22.84 -15.47 45.96
C PRO A 46 -23.99 -15.41 44.95
N LYS A 47 -23.94 -14.42 44.04
CA LYS A 47 -24.83 -14.33 42.88
C LYS A 47 -24.15 -15.00 41.68
N LYS A 48 -24.93 -15.66 40.82
CA LYS A 48 -24.43 -16.17 39.53
C LYS A 48 -24.01 -14.99 38.64
N LEU A 49 -22.82 -15.08 38.03
CA LEU A 49 -22.20 -14.00 37.26
C LEU A 49 -22.58 -13.97 35.77
N GLY A 50 -23.58 -14.77 35.36
CA GLY A 50 -23.93 -14.94 33.96
C GLY A 50 -22.96 -15.90 33.25
N ASP A 51 -22.92 -15.87 31.92
CA ASP A 51 -22.11 -16.77 31.10
C ASP A 51 -20.68 -16.23 30.87
N LEU A 52 -19.81 -16.42 31.85
CA LEU A 52 -18.40 -16.03 31.75
C LEU A 52 -17.62 -16.88 30.73
N THR A 53 -18.01 -18.14 30.52
CA THR A 53 -17.43 -19.00 29.49
C THR A 53 -17.70 -18.41 28.10
N GLY A 54 -18.95 -18.05 27.84
CA GLY A 54 -19.37 -17.38 26.59
C GLY A 54 -18.65 -16.06 26.36
N LEU A 55 -18.36 -15.29 27.43
CA LEU A 55 -17.56 -14.07 27.33
C LEU A 55 -16.14 -14.34 26.78
N PHE A 56 -15.40 -15.31 27.34
CA PHE A 56 -14.05 -15.62 26.87
C PHE A 56 -14.04 -16.16 25.44
N VAL A 57 -15.01 -17.01 25.08
CA VAL A 57 -15.18 -17.49 23.71
C VAL A 57 -15.46 -16.34 22.76
N ALA A 58 -16.33 -15.40 23.13
CA ALA A 58 -16.64 -14.22 22.32
C ALA A 58 -15.42 -13.29 22.15
N MET A 59 -14.60 -13.12 23.19
CA MET A 59 -13.34 -12.37 23.12
C MET A 59 -12.34 -13.02 22.15
N GLY A 60 -12.23 -14.36 22.17
CA GLY A 60 -11.42 -15.09 21.20
C GLY A 60 -11.93 -14.94 19.77
N ALA A 61 -13.24 -15.07 19.57
CA ALA A 61 -13.88 -14.88 18.27
C ALA A 61 -13.67 -13.46 17.71
N LEU A 62 -13.73 -12.43 18.56
CA LEU A 62 -13.45 -11.04 18.16
C LEU A 62 -12.01 -10.88 17.64
N VAL A 63 -11.02 -11.42 18.36
CA VAL A 63 -9.60 -11.36 17.94
C VAL A 63 -9.37 -12.12 16.64
N THR A 64 -10.03 -13.27 16.45
CA THR A 64 -9.99 -14.01 15.19
C THR A 64 -10.57 -13.17 14.04
N ALA A 65 -11.74 -12.57 14.22
CA ALA A 65 -12.41 -11.81 13.17
C ALA A 65 -11.56 -10.62 12.68
N VAL A 66 -10.99 -9.82 13.59
CA VAL A 66 -10.13 -8.68 13.19
C VAL A 66 -8.81 -9.14 12.55
N SER A 67 -8.31 -10.33 12.92
CA SER A 67 -7.13 -10.91 12.30
C SER A 67 -7.42 -11.38 10.87
N GLU A 68 -8.61 -11.94 10.62
CA GLU A 68 -9.05 -12.33 9.28
C GLU A 68 -9.27 -11.11 8.38
N GLU A 69 -9.80 -10.00 8.92
CA GLU A 69 -9.90 -8.72 8.22
C GLU A 69 -8.52 -8.17 7.82
N LEU A 70 -7.53 -8.25 8.72
CA LEU A 70 -6.15 -7.87 8.43
C LEU A 70 -5.54 -8.74 7.32
N GLU A 71 -5.70 -10.06 7.42
CA GLU A 71 -5.22 -11.01 6.40
C GLU A 71 -5.86 -10.74 5.03
N ALA A 72 -7.17 -10.43 4.99
CA ALA A 72 -7.88 -10.10 3.76
C ALA A 72 -7.39 -8.76 3.16
N ALA A 73 -7.20 -7.74 3.99
CA ALA A 73 -6.69 -6.44 3.54
C ALA A 73 -5.25 -6.53 3.02
N ASP A 74 -4.39 -7.34 3.66
CA ASP A 74 -3.02 -7.61 3.19
C ASP A 74 -3.03 -8.29 1.82
N GLN A 75 -3.84 -9.34 1.64
CA GLN A 75 -3.96 -10.00 0.34
C GLN A 75 -4.52 -9.09 -0.75
N ALA A 76 -5.47 -8.20 -0.42
CA ALA A 76 -6.00 -7.24 -1.38
C ALA A 76 -4.91 -6.26 -1.85
N HIS A 77 -4.09 -5.76 -0.92
CA HIS A 77 -2.97 -4.88 -1.25
C HIS A 77 -1.88 -5.60 -2.05
N GLU A 78 -1.51 -6.83 -1.70
CA GLU A 78 -0.50 -7.58 -2.46
C GLU A 78 -0.98 -7.90 -3.89
N ARG A 79 -2.28 -8.14 -4.08
CA ARG A 79 -2.86 -8.33 -5.43
C ARG A 79 -2.80 -7.05 -6.25
N GLU A 80 -3.12 -5.92 -5.63
CA GLU A 80 -3.02 -4.61 -6.26
C GLU A 80 -1.59 -4.33 -6.74
N MET A 81 -0.61 -4.58 -5.88
CA MET A 81 0.80 -4.33 -6.20
C MET A 81 1.42 -5.32 -7.20
N ALA A 82 0.79 -6.46 -7.47
CA ALA A 82 1.37 -7.53 -8.27
C ALA A 82 1.50 -7.19 -9.77
N ASP A 83 0.63 -6.31 -10.29
CA ASP A 83 0.54 -6.00 -11.73
C ASP A 83 1.01 -4.56 -12.10
N ASP A 84 1.74 -3.91 -11.19
CA ASP A 84 2.12 -2.50 -11.27
C ASP A 84 3.14 -2.13 -12.36
N ALA A 85 3.82 -3.11 -12.96
CA ALA A 85 4.92 -2.87 -13.89
C ALA A 85 4.44 -2.41 -15.28
N ALA A 86 3.38 -3.03 -15.81
CA ALA A 86 2.95 -2.80 -17.19
C ALA A 86 2.50 -1.34 -17.44
N PRO A 87 1.71 -0.68 -16.58
CA PRO A 87 1.32 0.72 -16.79
C PRO A 87 2.51 1.68 -16.76
N ARG A 88 3.54 1.38 -15.95
CA ARG A 88 4.78 2.17 -15.87
C ARG A 88 5.60 2.01 -17.15
N ASP A 89 5.74 0.79 -17.63
CA ASP A 89 6.45 0.50 -18.89
C ASP A 89 5.75 1.12 -20.10
N GLU A 90 4.42 1.05 -20.16
CA GLU A 90 3.62 1.69 -21.21
C GLU A 90 3.78 3.22 -21.19
N ARG A 91 3.79 3.84 -20.00
CA ARG A 91 4.07 5.27 -19.85
C ARG A 91 5.46 5.62 -20.35
N GLU A 92 6.49 4.89 -19.94
CA GLU A 92 7.87 5.16 -20.37
C GLU A 92 8.04 5.01 -21.88
N ALA A 93 7.44 3.97 -22.46
CA ALA A 93 7.42 3.75 -23.91
C ALA A 93 6.73 4.92 -24.64
N ALA A 94 5.58 5.39 -24.13
CA ALA A 94 4.86 6.52 -24.73
C ALA A 94 5.64 7.84 -24.59
N ILE A 95 6.31 8.08 -23.46
CA ILE A 95 7.19 9.24 -23.24
C ILE A 95 8.34 9.20 -24.26
N ALA A 96 9.01 8.06 -24.40
CA ALA A 96 10.11 7.88 -25.34
C ALA A 96 9.66 8.16 -26.78
N ALA A 97 8.53 7.59 -27.20
CA ALA A 97 7.99 7.78 -28.55
C ALA A 97 7.62 9.25 -28.86
N VAL A 98 7.04 9.97 -27.90
CA VAL A 98 6.77 11.42 -28.09
C VAL A 98 8.07 12.20 -28.22
N ARG A 99 9.08 11.90 -27.40
CA ARG A 99 10.38 12.59 -27.45
C ARG A 99 11.11 12.35 -28.76
N GLU A 100 11.12 11.11 -29.24
CA GLU A 100 11.74 10.74 -30.51
C GLU A 100 11.20 11.60 -31.65
N VAL A 101 9.85 11.66 -31.79
CA VAL A 101 9.22 12.50 -32.81
C VAL A 101 9.58 13.99 -32.68
N LEU A 102 9.65 14.52 -31.45
CA LEU A 102 10.03 15.92 -31.21
C LEU A 102 11.51 16.20 -31.52
N VAL A 103 12.40 15.26 -31.24
CA VAL A 103 13.84 15.37 -31.54
C VAL A 103 14.07 15.29 -33.05
N ASP A 104 13.41 14.37 -33.73
CA ASP A 104 13.50 14.22 -35.19
C ASP A 104 12.96 15.45 -35.90
N LEU A 105 11.80 15.95 -35.46
CA LEU A 105 11.23 17.19 -35.99
C LEU A 105 12.17 18.38 -35.81
N ARG A 106 12.76 18.54 -34.61
CA ARG A 106 13.71 19.62 -34.33
C ARG A 106 14.92 19.50 -35.25
N SER A 107 15.47 18.30 -35.41
CA SER A 107 16.64 18.03 -36.26
C SER A 107 16.34 18.35 -37.73
N ALA A 108 15.18 17.92 -38.24
CA ALA A 108 14.73 18.20 -39.60
C ALA A 108 14.54 19.71 -39.84
N LEU A 109 13.90 20.43 -38.91
CA LEU A 109 13.68 21.87 -39.04
C LEU A 109 14.97 22.67 -38.94
N VAL A 110 15.90 22.30 -38.04
CA VAL A 110 17.22 22.96 -37.94
C VAL A 110 18.01 22.82 -39.24
N ALA A 111 17.96 21.63 -39.86
CA ALA A 111 18.65 21.37 -41.12
C ALA A 111 18.03 22.18 -42.29
N ALA A 112 16.71 22.23 -42.37
CA ALA A 112 16.00 22.79 -43.52
C ALA A 112 15.69 24.29 -43.44
N TYR A 113 15.49 24.85 -42.24
CA TYR A 113 14.93 26.21 -42.06
C TYR A 113 15.75 27.09 -41.10
N PRO A 114 15.62 28.43 -41.18
CA PRO A 114 16.21 29.35 -40.20
C PRO A 114 15.67 29.11 -38.78
N ALA A 115 16.38 29.61 -37.78
CA ALA A 115 16.04 29.38 -36.36
C ALA A 115 14.62 29.87 -35.97
N SER A 116 14.08 30.86 -36.69
CA SER A 116 12.71 31.34 -36.51
C SER A 116 11.64 30.28 -36.77
N ALA A 117 11.93 29.26 -37.59
CA ALA A 117 10.99 28.17 -37.86
C ALA A 117 10.71 27.30 -36.62
N LEU A 118 11.71 27.11 -35.74
CA LEU A 118 11.51 26.39 -34.48
C LEU A 118 10.54 27.13 -33.56
N GLN A 119 10.67 28.46 -33.46
CA GLN A 119 9.75 29.29 -32.68
C GLN A 119 8.34 29.25 -33.26
N ALA A 120 8.22 29.28 -34.60
CA ALA A 120 6.93 29.23 -35.28
C ALA A 120 6.14 27.94 -34.99
N VAL A 121 6.81 26.82 -34.75
CA VAL A 121 6.17 25.55 -34.37
C VAL A 121 6.18 25.28 -32.86
N GLY A 122 6.58 26.25 -32.03
CA GLY A 122 6.60 26.10 -30.57
C GLY A 122 7.76 25.27 -30.00
N LEU A 123 8.80 24.97 -30.79
CA LEU A 123 10.01 24.26 -30.36
C LEU A 123 11.07 25.19 -29.72
N SER A 124 10.66 26.00 -28.75
CA SER A 124 11.50 27.03 -28.13
C SER A 124 12.52 26.52 -27.10
N GLY A 125 12.61 25.21 -26.86
CA GLY A 125 13.55 24.63 -25.90
C GLY A 125 13.74 23.12 -26.09
N ALA A 126 14.43 22.50 -25.13
CA ALA A 126 14.51 21.05 -25.03
C ALA A 126 13.15 20.46 -24.62
N ALA A 127 12.84 19.24 -25.08
CA ALA A 127 11.64 18.54 -24.65
C ALA A 127 11.70 18.25 -23.14
N PRO A 128 10.62 18.51 -22.37
CA PRO A 128 10.60 18.24 -20.94
C PRO A 128 10.82 16.77 -20.59
N TYR A 129 11.39 16.53 -19.40
CA TYR A 129 11.56 15.16 -18.91
C TYR A 129 10.28 14.57 -18.31
N ASP A 130 9.55 15.39 -17.56
CA ASP A 130 8.27 15.02 -16.96
C ASP A 130 7.20 14.72 -18.03
N GLY A 131 6.45 13.63 -17.85
CA GLY A 131 5.47 13.16 -18.82
C GLY A 131 4.30 14.13 -19.05
N GLN A 132 3.82 14.78 -17.99
CA GLN A 132 2.70 15.73 -18.08
C GLN A 132 3.13 17.03 -18.78
N ALA A 133 4.32 17.51 -18.44
CA ALA A 133 4.94 18.65 -19.11
C ALA A 133 5.22 18.32 -20.59
N LEU A 134 5.68 17.10 -20.90
CA LEU A 134 5.92 16.64 -22.27
C LEU A 134 4.62 16.54 -23.08
N LEU A 135 3.53 16.04 -22.51
CA LEU A 135 2.21 15.99 -23.16
C LEU A 135 1.74 17.40 -23.53
N SER A 136 1.85 18.33 -22.59
CA SER A 136 1.46 19.73 -22.80
C SER A 136 2.36 20.45 -23.81
N TYR A 137 3.66 20.18 -23.77
CA TYR A 137 4.63 20.69 -24.75
C TYR A 137 4.35 20.14 -26.16
N GLY A 138 4.13 18.83 -26.28
CA GLY A 138 3.79 18.19 -27.56
C GLY A 138 2.47 18.68 -28.15
N LYS A 139 1.43 18.90 -27.33
CA LYS A 139 0.15 19.49 -27.79
C LYS A 139 0.36 20.89 -28.39
N LYS A 140 1.16 21.75 -27.74
CA LYS A 140 1.53 23.08 -28.27
C LYS A 140 2.32 22.99 -29.58
N VAL A 141 3.26 22.05 -29.68
CA VAL A 141 4.02 21.84 -30.91
C VAL A 141 3.13 21.34 -32.05
N LEU A 142 2.17 20.46 -31.75
CA LEU A 142 1.19 19.97 -32.71
C LEU A 142 0.32 21.10 -33.26
N GLU A 143 -0.21 21.97 -32.39
CA GLU A 143 -0.93 23.19 -32.79
C GLU A 143 -0.05 24.10 -33.67
N GLY A 144 1.22 24.26 -33.29
CA GLY A 144 2.20 25.01 -34.07
C GLY A 144 2.41 24.43 -35.47
N LEU A 145 2.54 23.11 -35.62
CA LEU A 145 2.72 22.45 -36.91
C LEU A 145 1.55 22.63 -37.87
N GLU A 146 0.32 22.71 -37.35
CA GLU A 146 -0.89 22.88 -38.15
C GLU A 146 -1.04 24.31 -38.68
N GLY A 147 -0.47 25.31 -38.00
CA GLY A 147 -0.60 26.74 -38.33
C GLY A 147 0.69 27.45 -38.80
N ALA A 148 1.86 26.82 -38.71
CA ALA A 148 3.13 27.50 -38.90
C ALA A 148 3.44 27.87 -40.36
N LYS A 149 3.96 29.09 -40.54
CA LYS A 149 4.67 29.52 -41.74
C LYS A 149 6.17 29.41 -41.50
N LEU A 150 6.81 28.37 -42.04
CA LEU A 150 8.23 28.08 -41.79
C LEU A 150 9.21 29.01 -42.54
N GLY A 151 8.70 29.86 -43.43
CA GLY A 151 9.53 30.71 -44.29
C GLY A 151 10.20 29.93 -45.43
N ALA A 152 11.18 30.56 -46.08
CA ALA A 152 11.95 29.92 -47.14
C ALA A 152 12.96 28.91 -46.56
N PRO A 153 13.16 27.75 -47.20
CA PRO A 153 14.18 26.80 -46.81
C PRO A 153 15.59 27.39 -47.03
N LYS A 154 16.56 26.93 -46.24
CA LYS A 154 17.98 27.32 -46.33
C LYS A 154 18.64 26.87 -47.63
N ARG A 155 18.14 25.80 -48.23
CA ARG A 155 18.65 25.21 -49.48
C ARG A 155 17.46 24.84 -50.36
N GLU A 156 17.60 25.09 -51.64
CA GLU A 156 16.60 24.72 -52.63
C GLU A 156 16.35 23.21 -52.62
N GLY A 157 15.09 22.79 -52.68
CA GLY A 157 14.68 21.39 -52.64
C GLY A 157 14.63 20.73 -51.26
N LEU A 158 15.14 21.37 -50.20
CA LEU A 158 15.11 20.80 -48.84
C LEU A 158 13.86 21.28 -48.08
N HIS A 159 12.79 20.48 -48.13
CA HIS A 159 11.51 20.76 -47.46
C HIS A 159 11.20 19.71 -46.40
N VAL A 160 10.59 20.14 -45.29
CA VAL A 160 10.09 19.24 -44.23
C VAL A 160 8.57 19.13 -44.37
N ASP A 161 8.06 17.90 -44.43
CA ASP A 161 6.61 17.66 -44.42
C ASP A 161 6.06 17.74 -43.00
N THR A 162 5.58 18.92 -42.62
CA THR A 162 4.99 19.16 -41.30
C THR A 162 3.72 18.37 -41.05
N LYS A 163 3.01 17.92 -42.10
CA LYS A 163 1.77 17.14 -41.95
C LYS A 163 2.08 15.72 -41.52
N VAL A 164 3.17 15.14 -42.02
CA VAL A 164 3.65 13.82 -41.57
C VAL A 164 4.04 13.88 -40.10
N PHE A 165 4.89 14.84 -39.70
CA PHE A 165 5.26 15.02 -38.30
C PHE A 165 4.06 15.32 -37.39
N ALA A 166 3.10 16.13 -37.85
CA ALA A 166 1.88 16.39 -37.08
C ALA A 166 1.03 15.12 -36.90
N LYS A 167 0.92 14.28 -37.94
CA LYS A 167 0.23 13.00 -37.87
C LYS A 167 0.89 12.06 -36.86
N ASP A 168 2.21 11.93 -36.92
CA ASP A 168 2.97 11.03 -36.05
C ASP A 168 2.96 11.54 -34.60
N LEU A 169 3.18 12.83 -34.38
CA LEU A 169 3.10 13.44 -33.05
C LEU A 169 1.70 13.28 -32.46
N ARG A 170 0.63 13.50 -33.23
CA ARG A 170 -0.75 13.29 -32.79
C ARG A 170 -1.00 11.84 -32.38
N LYS A 171 -0.46 10.88 -33.12
CA LYS A 171 -0.54 9.46 -32.78
C LYS A 171 0.12 9.18 -31.43
N GLN A 172 1.35 9.66 -31.22
CA GLN A 172 2.07 9.40 -29.96
C GLN A 172 1.44 10.12 -28.76
N LEU A 173 0.97 11.37 -28.93
CA LEU A 173 0.27 12.09 -27.86
C LEU A 173 -1.04 11.41 -27.45
N ARG A 174 -1.76 10.77 -28.40
CA ARG A 174 -2.96 9.97 -28.10
C ARG A 174 -2.65 8.69 -27.32
N ALA A 175 -1.42 8.18 -27.38
CA ALA A 175 -0.97 7.06 -26.55
C ALA A 175 -0.45 7.52 -25.18
N LEU A 176 0.22 8.68 -25.10
CA LEU A 176 0.78 9.20 -23.86
C LEU A 176 -0.29 9.61 -22.84
N ASP A 177 -1.36 10.29 -23.27
CA ASP A 177 -2.44 10.76 -22.38
C ASP A 177 -3.08 9.62 -21.55
N PRO A 178 -3.57 8.51 -22.16
CA PRO A 178 -4.12 7.41 -21.39
C PRO A 178 -3.06 6.65 -20.55
N ALA A 179 -1.81 6.56 -21.00
CA ALA A 179 -0.75 5.91 -20.22
C ALA A 179 -0.43 6.69 -18.92
N LEU A 180 -0.42 8.02 -18.98
CA LEU A 180 -0.29 8.86 -17.78
C LEU A 180 -1.50 8.70 -16.85
N ALA A 181 -2.71 8.67 -17.41
CA ALA A 181 -3.94 8.49 -16.64
C ALA A 181 -4.01 7.10 -15.97
N ALA A 182 -3.51 6.06 -16.65
CA ALA A 182 -3.43 4.70 -16.10
C ALA A 182 -2.53 4.68 -14.86
N VAL A 183 -1.29 5.18 -14.94
CA VAL A 183 -0.38 5.21 -13.78
C VAL A 183 -0.98 6.01 -12.60
N ALA A 184 -1.64 7.14 -12.87
CA ALA A 184 -2.30 7.91 -11.84
C ALA A 184 -3.54 7.22 -11.24
N ARG A 185 -4.17 6.30 -11.96
CA ARG A 185 -5.25 5.45 -11.44
C ARG A 185 -4.67 4.37 -10.53
N GLU A 186 -3.69 3.59 -11.01
CA GLU A 186 -3.04 2.52 -10.23
C GLU A 186 -2.45 3.08 -8.92
N GLN A 187 -1.83 4.27 -8.97
CA GLN A 187 -1.30 4.90 -7.75
C GLN A 187 -2.42 5.16 -6.71
N ARG A 188 -3.59 5.62 -7.14
CA ARG A 188 -4.72 5.87 -6.23
C ARG A 188 -5.31 4.59 -5.69
N GLU A 189 -5.39 3.54 -6.51
CA GLU A 189 -5.88 2.22 -6.12
C GLU A 189 -4.91 1.56 -5.12
N GLY A 190 -3.60 1.64 -5.37
CA GLY A 190 -2.53 1.27 -4.43
C GLY A 190 -2.59 2.03 -3.10
N GLU A 191 -2.76 3.35 -3.12
CA GLU A 191 -2.92 4.17 -1.91
C GLU A 191 -4.17 3.77 -1.11
N ALA A 192 -5.28 3.48 -1.78
CA ALA A 192 -6.54 3.07 -1.13
C ALA A 192 -6.42 1.69 -0.45
N THR A 193 -5.79 0.71 -1.12
CA THR A 193 -5.56 -0.62 -0.53
C THR A 193 -4.56 -0.55 0.63
N LEU A 194 -3.50 0.26 0.52
CA LEU A 194 -2.53 0.49 1.60
C LEU A 194 -3.19 1.14 2.83
N ALA A 195 -4.05 2.14 2.62
CA ALA A 195 -4.80 2.77 3.71
C ALA A 195 -5.71 1.76 4.42
N THR A 196 -6.38 0.89 3.66
CA THR A 196 -7.24 -0.17 4.20
C THR A 196 -6.44 -1.18 5.02
N LYS A 197 -5.31 -1.67 4.50
CA LYS A 197 -4.36 -2.55 5.22
C LYS A 197 -3.86 -1.92 6.51
N THR A 198 -3.46 -0.65 6.47
CA THR A 198 -2.94 0.08 7.63
C THR A 198 -4.01 0.23 8.72
N LYS A 199 -5.26 0.50 8.33
CA LYS A 199 -6.39 0.57 9.26
C LYS A 199 -6.67 -0.79 9.91
N ALA A 200 -6.73 -1.86 9.11
CA ALA A 200 -6.96 -3.21 9.62
C ALA A 200 -5.84 -3.66 10.58
N LEU A 201 -4.60 -3.29 10.27
CA LEU A 201 -3.44 -3.57 11.13
C LEU A 201 -3.58 -2.88 12.50
N ALA A 202 -3.91 -1.58 12.50
CA ALA A 202 -4.10 -0.83 13.73
C ALA A 202 -5.26 -1.37 14.57
N GLU A 203 -6.34 -1.81 13.92
CA GLU A 203 -7.50 -2.38 14.61
C GLU A 203 -7.20 -3.76 15.20
N ASN A 204 -6.48 -4.62 14.47
CA ASN A 204 -5.98 -5.89 14.99
C ASN A 204 -5.08 -5.67 16.21
N ASP A 205 -4.07 -4.79 16.11
CA ASP A 205 -3.13 -4.53 17.21
C ASP A 205 -3.86 -4.00 18.46
N ARG A 206 -4.81 -3.08 18.27
CA ARG A 206 -5.64 -2.53 19.35
C ARG A 206 -6.53 -3.59 20.00
N THR A 207 -7.23 -4.38 19.19
CA THR A 207 -8.16 -5.41 19.68
C THR A 207 -7.40 -6.52 20.38
N PHE A 208 -6.28 -6.97 19.83
CA PHE A 208 -5.38 -7.92 20.47
C PHE A 208 -4.92 -7.41 21.84
N GLN A 209 -4.35 -6.20 21.90
CA GLN A 209 -3.82 -5.63 23.16
C GLN A 209 -4.90 -5.52 24.24
N ARG A 210 -6.09 -5.02 23.89
CA ARG A 210 -7.20 -4.84 24.83
C ARG A 210 -7.73 -6.19 25.34
N THR A 211 -7.90 -7.15 24.43
CA THR A 211 -8.36 -8.49 24.78
C THR A 211 -7.34 -9.20 25.66
N ALA A 212 -6.07 -9.20 25.26
CA ALA A 212 -4.96 -9.78 26.01
C ALA A 212 -4.85 -9.19 27.43
N ALA A 213 -4.85 -7.85 27.57
CA ALA A 213 -4.76 -7.19 28.87
C ALA A 213 -5.97 -7.48 29.77
N ALA A 214 -7.17 -7.51 29.21
CA ALA A 214 -8.38 -7.84 29.97
C ALA A 214 -8.34 -9.29 30.48
N VAL A 215 -7.93 -10.23 29.62
CA VAL A 215 -7.82 -11.65 29.97
C VAL A 215 -6.71 -11.88 30.99
N GLU A 216 -5.55 -11.24 30.82
CA GLU A 216 -4.45 -11.28 31.77
C GLU A 216 -4.93 -10.84 33.18
N ALA A 217 -5.63 -9.70 33.26
CA ALA A 217 -6.15 -9.20 34.53
C ALA A 217 -7.19 -10.14 35.16
N LEU A 218 -8.12 -10.66 34.36
CA LEU A 218 -9.15 -11.60 34.81
C LEU A 218 -8.56 -12.94 35.25
N ALA A 219 -7.56 -13.44 34.54
CA ALA A 219 -6.84 -14.66 34.88
C ALA A 219 -6.12 -14.51 36.22
N ARG A 220 -5.36 -13.41 36.42
CA ARG A 220 -4.72 -13.12 37.72
C ARG A 220 -5.73 -12.96 38.84
N PHE A 221 -6.86 -12.29 38.57
CA PHE A 221 -7.95 -12.17 39.54
C PHE A 221 -8.49 -13.53 39.99
N GLY A 222 -8.64 -14.49 39.05
CA GLY A 222 -9.01 -15.87 39.34
C GLY A 222 -7.90 -16.73 39.96
N GLY A 223 -6.67 -16.21 40.09
CA GLY A 223 -5.50 -16.98 40.53
C GLY A 223 -4.95 -17.95 39.47
N ARG A 224 -5.16 -17.64 38.19
CA ARG A 224 -4.63 -18.38 37.03
C ARG A 224 -3.44 -17.64 36.42
N ASP A 225 -2.38 -17.52 37.21
CA ASP A 225 -1.13 -16.87 36.77
C ASP A 225 -0.51 -17.59 35.56
N ASP A 226 -0.68 -18.91 35.47
CA ASP A 226 -0.26 -19.75 34.34
C ASP A 226 -0.87 -19.31 33.00
N ILE A 227 -2.15 -18.91 33.00
CA ILE A 227 -2.80 -18.38 31.81
C ILE A 227 -2.42 -16.91 31.60
N ALA A 228 -2.37 -16.13 32.68
CA ALA A 228 -2.08 -14.70 32.62
C ALA A 228 -0.73 -14.42 31.96
N ASP A 229 0.31 -15.18 32.32
CA ASP A 229 1.65 -14.98 31.77
C ASP A 229 1.72 -15.32 30.28
N LYS A 230 1.00 -16.38 29.86
CA LYS A 230 0.93 -16.79 28.45
C LYS A 230 0.25 -15.78 27.53
N VAL A 231 -0.81 -15.11 28.02
CA VAL A 231 -1.61 -14.16 27.20
C VAL A 231 -1.15 -12.72 27.33
N ARG A 232 -0.12 -12.46 28.15
CA ARG A 232 0.35 -11.11 28.46
C ARG A 232 0.74 -10.36 27.17
N PRO A 233 0.18 -9.16 26.91
CA PRO A 233 0.50 -8.40 25.72
C PRO A 233 1.91 -7.81 25.80
N SER A 234 2.57 -7.73 24.65
CA SER A 234 3.85 -7.05 24.50
C SER A 234 3.70 -5.54 24.68
N SER A 235 4.64 -4.95 25.45
CA SER A 235 4.73 -3.49 25.64
C SER A 235 5.53 -2.80 24.53
N ARG A 236 6.40 -3.57 23.85
CA ARG A 236 7.33 -3.07 22.82
C ARG A 236 6.84 -3.34 21.39
N ARG A 237 6.04 -4.39 21.18
CA ARG A 237 5.57 -4.87 19.87
C ARG A 237 4.04 -5.03 19.88
N PRO A 238 3.29 -4.00 19.45
CA PRO A 238 1.84 -4.10 19.33
C PRO A 238 1.40 -5.29 18.47
N GLY A 239 0.34 -5.98 18.92
CA GLY A 239 -0.22 -7.15 18.26
C GLY A 239 0.47 -8.49 18.54
N LEU A 240 1.46 -8.54 19.45
CA LEU A 240 2.17 -9.78 19.84
C LEU A 240 2.14 -9.99 21.37
N PRO A 241 2.28 -11.24 21.86
CA PRO A 241 2.48 -11.53 23.28
C PRO A 241 3.90 -11.15 23.74
N ALA A 242 4.08 -10.94 25.04
CA ALA A 242 5.37 -10.54 25.63
C ALA A 242 6.45 -11.63 25.50
N GLU A 243 6.09 -12.91 25.44
CA GLU A 243 7.03 -14.03 25.27
C GLU A 243 7.78 -13.94 23.92
N GLU A 244 7.14 -13.42 22.88
CA GLU A 244 7.76 -13.20 21.56
C GLU A 244 8.67 -11.94 21.50
N GLU A 245 8.80 -11.19 22.60
CA GLU A 245 9.79 -10.11 22.71
C GLU A 245 11.23 -10.65 22.85
N GLY A 246 11.40 -11.86 23.42
CA GLY A 246 12.70 -12.40 23.84
C GLY A 246 13.58 -13.02 22.75
N GLU A 247 13.04 -13.28 21.55
CA GLU A 247 13.77 -14.00 20.49
C GLU A 247 14.60 -13.09 19.55
N GLY A 248 14.71 -11.77 19.82
CA GLY A 248 15.24 -10.82 18.83
C GLY A 248 16.23 -9.74 19.28
N GLU A 249 16.61 -9.62 20.55
CA GLU A 249 17.56 -8.57 21.00
C GLU A 249 18.81 -9.16 21.67
N PRO A 250 20.03 -8.89 21.18
CA PRO A 250 21.23 -9.05 21.99
C PRO A 250 21.19 -8.00 23.10
N LYS A 251 21.35 -8.48 24.34
CA LYS A 251 21.42 -7.64 25.54
C LYS A 251 22.54 -6.59 25.33
N PRO A 252 22.29 -5.28 25.54
CA PRO A 252 23.36 -4.30 25.45
C PRO A 252 24.44 -4.64 26.48
N PRO A 253 25.74 -4.52 26.13
CA PRO A 253 26.81 -4.86 27.05
C PRO A 253 26.75 -3.96 28.28
N PRO A 254 27.12 -4.47 29.47
CA PRO A 254 27.12 -3.68 30.69
C PRO A 254 28.08 -2.50 30.52
N GLU A 255 27.57 -1.29 30.78
CA GLU A 255 28.39 -0.09 30.88
C GLU A 255 29.37 -0.28 32.05
N GLY A 256 30.67 -0.29 31.72
CA GLY A 256 31.78 -0.31 32.67
C GLY A 256 32.35 1.07 32.89
#